data_AF-A0A2N1QGE2-F1
#
_entry.id   AF-A0A2N1QGE2-F1
#
_cell.length_a   1.000
_cell.length_b   1.000
_cell.length_c   1.000
_cell.angle_alpha   90.00
_cell.angle_beta   90.00
_cell.angle_gamma   90.00
#
_symmetry.space_group_name_H-M   'P 1'
#
loop_
_entity.id
_entity.type
_entity.pdbx_description
1 polymer ?
#
loop_
_entity_poly.entity_id
_entity_poly.type
_entity_poly.pdbx_seq_one_letter_code
_entity_poly.pdbx_strand_id
1 'polypeptide(L)'
;MMASVQDIAQAVSDIIKGALGVSLSDLIIQILATVLLVIIVRHFLWNKITAYLENRRKFIESEIENAKNENLEASKNRLETEKECEEMRSKSLELLKSTKLKAEQERSVILSEAKLEANRVLKSSLINLEKETEKAKSQIKNDVVVLASLMAEKIINKSIDPADYQSLSISMTEGSEDK
;
A
#
# COMPACT_ATOMS: atom_id res chain seq x y z
N MET A 1 24.78 104.64 -33.18
CA MET A 1 24.95 103.60 -32.15
C MET A 1 25.30 102.25 -32.79
N MET A 2 26.40 102.16 -33.56
CA MET A 2 26.85 100.90 -34.17
C MET A 2 28.31 100.54 -33.85
N ALA A 3 29.03 101.36 -33.08
CA ALA A 3 30.42 101.09 -32.72
C ALA A 3 30.58 100.10 -31.55
N SER A 4 29.61 99.97 -30.62
CA SER A 4 29.85 99.19 -29.40
C SER A 4 29.76 97.67 -29.55
N VAL A 5 29.01 97.14 -30.51
CA VAL A 5 28.79 95.68 -30.63
C VAL A 5 29.97 94.98 -31.33
N GLN A 6 30.60 95.64 -32.30
CA GLN A 6 31.81 95.12 -32.95
C GLN A 6 33.02 95.21 -32.01
N ASP A 7 33.14 96.29 -31.24
CA ASP A 7 34.22 96.44 -30.26
C ASP A 7 34.12 95.40 -29.14
N ILE A 8 32.91 95.08 -28.65
CA ILE A 8 32.69 94.01 -27.66
C ILE A 8 32.97 92.63 -28.29
N ALA A 9 32.54 92.37 -29.52
CA ALA A 9 32.81 91.11 -30.19
C ALA A 9 34.32 90.88 -30.43
N GLN A 10 35.05 91.95 -30.72
CA GLN A 10 36.49 91.89 -30.99
C GLN A 10 37.30 91.80 -29.70
N ALA A 11 36.92 92.53 -28.64
CA ALA A 11 37.49 92.40 -27.30
C ALA A 11 37.25 90.99 -26.72
N VAL A 12 36.06 90.43 -26.92
CA VAL A 12 35.73 89.05 -26.54
C VAL A 12 36.54 88.05 -27.37
N SER A 13 36.70 88.27 -28.67
CA SER A 13 37.56 87.45 -29.53
C SER A 13 39.02 87.44 -29.08
N ASP A 14 39.58 88.60 -28.72
CA ASP A 14 40.99 88.71 -28.33
C ASP A 14 41.24 88.13 -26.93
N ILE A 15 40.28 88.27 -26.01
CA ILE A 15 40.31 87.59 -24.70
C ILE A 15 40.20 86.07 -24.86
N ILE A 16 39.33 85.59 -25.75
CA ILE A 16 39.16 84.15 -26.02
C ILE A 16 40.39 83.58 -26.71
N LYS A 17 40.97 84.27 -27.70
CA LYS A 17 42.21 83.85 -28.38
C LYS A 17 43.41 83.85 -27.43
N GLY A 18 43.53 84.86 -26.56
CA GLY A 18 44.65 85.00 -25.62
C GLY A 18 44.62 84.02 -24.45
N ALA A 19 43.42 83.64 -23.98
CA ALA A 19 43.28 82.70 -22.85
C ALA A 19 43.11 81.24 -23.27
N LEU A 20 42.51 80.97 -24.43
CA LEU A 20 42.14 79.61 -24.86
C LEU A 20 42.80 79.18 -26.16
N GLY A 21 43.45 80.07 -26.92
CA GLY A 21 44.11 79.71 -28.20
C GLY A 21 43.15 79.25 -29.30
N VAL A 22 41.84 79.50 -29.15
CA VAL A 22 40.75 78.96 -29.98
C VAL A 22 39.99 80.10 -30.65
N SER A 23 39.63 79.96 -31.93
CA SER A 23 38.86 80.99 -32.66
C SER A 23 37.37 80.92 -32.32
N LEU A 24 36.63 82.04 -32.44
CA LEU A 24 35.17 82.05 -32.24
C LEU A 24 34.43 81.04 -33.15
N SER A 25 34.94 80.83 -34.37
CA SER A 25 34.45 79.81 -35.29
C SER A 25 34.56 78.40 -34.72
N ASP A 26 35.70 78.09 -34.12
CA ASP A 26 36.01 76.77 -33.57
C ASP A 26 35.15 76.49 -32.34
N LEU A 27 34.86 77.54 -31.54
CA LEU A 27 33.96 77.46 -30.40
C LEU A 27 32.52 77.14 -30.85
N ILE A 28 32.02 77.80 -31.90
CA ILE A 28 30.68 77.52 -32.45
C ILE A 28 30.60 76.08 -32.99
N ILE A 29 31.63 75.62 -33.71
CA ILE A 29 31.71 74.24 -34.22
C ILE A 29 31.77 73.24 -33.06
N GLN A 30 32.54 73.52 -32.01
CA GLN A 30 32.64 72.68 -30.82
C GLN A 30 31.31 72.59 -30.06
N ILE A 31 30.58 73.70 -29.93
CA ILE A 31 29.24 73.70 -29.35
C ILE A 31 28.30 72.88 -30.23
N LEU A 32 28.32 73.06 -31.54
CA LEU A 32 27.47 72.30 -32.47
C LEU A 32 27.75 70.79 -32.39
N ALA A 33 29.03 70.41 -32.34
CA ALA A 33 29.47 69.03 -32.17
C ALA A 33 29.03 68.45 -30.81
N THR A 34 29.13 69.23 -29.73
CA THR A 34 28.66 68.85 -28.40
C THR A 34 27.15 68.65 -28.38
N VAL A 35 26.38 69.56 -28.97
CA VAL A 35 24.92 69.45 -29.07
C VAL A 35 24.51 68.23 -29.91
N LEU A 36 25.17 68.01 -31.04
CA LEU A 36 24.92 66.86 -31.91
C LEU A 36 25.22 65.53 -31.19
N LEU A 37 26.34 65.46 -30.45
CA LEU A 37 26.66 64.31 -29.61
C LEU A 37 25.61 64.08 -28.53
N VAL A 38 25.17 65.15 -27.83
CA VAL A 38 24.12 65.05 -26.79
C VAL A 38 22.81 64.53 -27.38
N ILE A 39 22.42 64.95 -28.59
CA ILE A 39 21.22 64.47 -29.26
C ILE A 39 21.33 62.98 -29.58
N ILE A 40 22.46 62.54 -30.15
CA ILE A 40 22.71 61.12 -30.47
C ILE A 40 22.69 60.27 -29.19
N VAL A 41 23.39 60.71 -28.15
CA VAL A 41 23.46 60.02 -26.86
C VAL A 41 22.08 59.95 -26.21
N ARG A 42 21.35 61.06 -26.16
CA ARG A 42 19.98 61.11 -25.61
C ARG A 42 19.05 60.16 -26.35
N HIS A 43 19.13 60.08 -27.67
CA HIS A 43 18.26 59.20 -28.44
C HIS A 43 18.63 57.71 -28.28
N PHE A 44 19.93 57.39 -28.31
CA PHE A 44 20.38 56.00 -28.32
C PHE A 44 20.50 55.39 -26.92
N LEU A 45 21.10 56.10 -25.95
CA LEU A 45 21.36 55.56 -24.61
C LEU A 45 20.11 55.55 -23.73
N TRP A 46 19.20 56.53 -23.87
CA TRP A 46 18.02 56.61 -23.00
C TRP A 46 17.12 55.38 -23.15
N ASN A 47 16.93 54.93 -24.39
CA ASN A 47 16.16 53.72 -24.68
C ASN A 47 16.83 52.46 -24.13
N LYS A 48 18.16 52.30 -24.31
CA LYS A 48 18.89 51.11 -23.83
C LYS A 48 18.98 51.03 -22.31
N ILE A 49 19.26 52.15 -21.65
CA ILE A 49 19.38 52.22 -20.18
C ILE A 49 18.02 51.99 -19.53
N THR A 50 16.97 52.63 -20.01
CA THR A 50 15.62 52.45 -19.46
C THR A 50 15.14 51.01 -19.66
N ALA A 51 15.38 50.41 -20.83
CA ALA A 51 15.04 49.02 -21.08
C ALA A 51 15.78 48.04 -20.14
N TYR A 52 17.06 48.27 -19.88
CA TYR A 52 17.83 47.44 -18.94
C TYR A 52 17.31 47.55 -17.51
N LEU A 53 17.03 48.77 -17.05
CA LEU A 53 16.48 49.02 -15.71
C LEU A 53 15.08 48.44 -15.56
N GLU A 54 14.24 48.54 -16.58
CA GLU A 54 12.89 47.96 -16.59
C GLU A 54 12.93 46.43 -16.58
N ASN A 55 13.81 45.82 -17.38
CA ASN A 55 14.01 44.37 -17.35
C ASN A 55 14.50 43.88 -15.99
N ARG A 56 15.43 44.60 -15.36
CA ARG A 56 15.92 44.26 -14.03
C ARG A 56 14.83 44.42 -12.97
N ARG A 57 14.01 45.47 -13.06
CA ARG A 57 12.86 45.66 -12.17
C ARG A 57 11.87 44.50 -12.32
N LYS A 58 11.46 44.19 -13.54
CA LYS A 58 10.54 43.08 -13.85
C LYS A 58 11.05 41.74 -13.38
N PHE A 59 12.34 41.46 -13.58
CA PHE A 59 12.96 40.22 -13.10
C PHE A 59 12.89 40.12 -11.57
N ILE A 60 13.23 41.19 -10.85
CA ILE A 60 13.16 41.19 -9.38
C ILE A 60 11.71 41.04 -8.91
N GLU A 61 10.77 41.73 -9.56
CA GLU A 61 9.35 41.62 -9.24
C GLU A 61 8.82 40.20 -9.47
N SER A 62 9.17 39.58 -10.61
CA SER A 62 8.78 38.20 -10.89
C SER A 62 9.42 37.20 -9.93
N GLU A 63 10.67 37.39 -9.54
CA GLU A 63 11.33 36.51 -8.57
C GLU A 63 10.68 36.62 -7.18
N ILE A 64 10.29 37.84 -6.76
CA ILE A 64 9.56 38.05 -5.50
C ILE A 64 8.16 37.43 -5.56
N GLU A 65 7.45 37.59 -6.69
CA GLU A 65 6.13 36.99 -6.88
C GLU A 65 6.20 35.46 -6.88
N ASN A 66 7.16 34.88 -7.61
CA ASN A 66 7.42 33.45 -7.64
C ASN A 66 7.74 32.92 -6.24
N ALA A 67 8.67 33.55 -5.53
CA ALA A 67 9.03 33.16 -4.17
C ALA A 67 7.82 33.24 -3.21
N LYS A 68 6.95 34.24 -3.37
CA LYS A 68 5.72 34.35 -2.58
C LYS A 68 4.74 33.22 -2.92
N ASN A 69 4.57 32.91 -4.19
CA ASN A 69 3.69 31.84 -4.64
C ASN A 69 4.20 30.47 -4.17
N GLU A 70 5.49 30.19 -4.31
CA GLU A 70 6.12 28.96 -3.82
C GLU A 70 5.94 28.80 -2.30
N ASN A 71 6.10 29.87 -1.52
CA ASN A 71 5.85 29.82 -0.09
C ASN A 71 4.37 29.54 0.24
N LEU A 72 3.45 30.13 -0.51
CA LEU A 72 2.01 29.89 -0.35
C LEU A 72 1.66 28.44 -0.69
N GLU A 73 2.16 27.91 -1.81
CA GLU A 73 1.97 26.52 -2.22
C GLU A 73 2.60 25.55 -1.23
N ALA A 74 3.80 25.83 -0.74
CA ALA A 74 4.45 25.03 0.30
C ALA A 74 3.63 25.02 1.60
N SER A 75 3.07 26.17 2.00
CA SER A 75 2.18 26.25 3.17
C SER A 75 0.88 25.48 2.94
N LYS A 76 0.29 25.56 1.75
CA LYS A 76 -0.93 24.83 1.39
C LYS A 76 -0.69 23.32 1.39
N ASN A 77 0.39 22.87 0.74
CA ASN A 77 0.77 21.46 0.68
C ASN A 77 1.06 20.90 2.08
N ARG A 78 1.68 21.69 2.96
CA ARG A 78 1.88 21.31 4.37
C ARG A 78 0.56 21.08 5.10
N LEU A 79 -0.38 22.03 4.99
CA LEU A 79 -1.70 21.91 5.62
C LEU A 79 -2.49 20.72 5.06
N GLU A 80 -2.43 20.49 3.75
CA GLU A 80 -3.08 19.35 3.10
C GLU A 80 -2.47 18.02 3.56
N THR A 81 -1.14 17.93 3.65
CA THR A 81 -0.43 16.75 4.16
C THR A 81 -0.76 16.47 5.62
N GLU A 82 -0.83 17.52 6.45
CA GLU A 82 -1.18 17.38 7.86
C GLU A 82 -2.61 16.85 8.02
N LYS A 83 -3.55 17.41 7.26
CA LYS A 83 -4.93 16.93 7.22
C LYS A 83 -5.03 15.47 6.73
N GLU A 84 -4.31 15.13 5.67
CA GLU A 84 -4.28 13.75 5.16
C GLU A 84 -3.70 12.79 6.20
N CYS A 85 -2.67 13.20 6.93
CA CYS A 85 -2.08 12.41 8.01
C CYS A 85 -3.07 12.17 9.15
N GLU A 86 -3.83 13.19 9.56
CA GLU A 86 -4.90 13.05 10.55
C GLU A 86 -6.02 12.12 10.08
N GLU A 87 -6.47 12.25 8.83
CA GLU A 87 -7.48 11.39 8.23
C GLU A 87 -7.00 9.93 8.16
N MET A 88 -5.75 9.71 7.74
CA MET A 88 -5.13 8.39 7.73
C MET A 88 -5.05 7.78 9.12
N ARG A 89 -4.71 8.58 10.13
CA ARG A 89 -4.66 8.11 11.53
C ARG A 89 -6.04 7.69 12.01
N SER A 90 -7.08 8.47 11.71
CA SER A 90 -8.47 8.14 12.05
C SER A 90 -8.92 6.85 11.35
N LYS A 91 -8.72 6.75 10.03
CA LYS A 91 -9.02 5.54 9.23
C LYS A 91 -8.28 4.31 9.76
N SER A 92 -7.01 4.46 10.16
CA SER A 92 -6.22 3.35 10.72
C SER A 92 -6.77 2.86 12.05
N LEU A 93 -7.21 3.78 12.93
CA LEU A 93 -7.84 3.43 14.20
C LEU A 93 -9.19 2.74 13.99
N GLU A 94 -9.99 3.23 13.05
CA GLU A 94 -11.25 2.60 12.67
C GLU A 94 -11.04 1.20 12.08
N LEU A 95 -10.08 1.05 11.17
CA LEU A 95 -9.70 -0.23 10.60
C LEU A 95 -9.27 -1.19 11.70
N LEU A 96 -8.38 -0.77 12.60
CA LEU A 96 -7.92 -1.60 13.71
C LEU A 96 -9.09 -2.06 14.61
N LYS A 97 -10.04 -1.17 14.91
CA LYS A 97 -11.24 -1.50 15.67
C LYS A 97 -12.10 -2.52 14.94
N SER A 98 -12.35 -2.31 13.64
CA SER A 98 -13.14 -3.21 12.81
C SER A 98 -12.50 -4.60 12.68
N THR A 99 -11.18 -4.66 12.51
CA THR A 99 -10.42 -5.90 12.42
C THR A 99 -10.44 -6.65 13.74
N LYS A 100 -10.31 -5.97 14.88
CA LYS A 100 -10.44 -6.60 16.20
C LYS A 100 -11.83 -7.21 16.41
N LEU A 101 -12.89 -6.49 16.02
CA LEU A 101 -14.25 -7.00 16.10
C LEU A 101 -14.47 -8.22 15.21
N LYS A 102 -14.00 -8.18 13.96
CA LYS A 102 -14.06 -9.32 13.04
C LYS A 102 -13.29 -10.53 13.57
N ALA A 103 -12.08 -10.30 14.08
CA ALA A 103 -11.25 -11.36 14.65
C ALA A 103 -11.91 -12.04 15.86
N GLU A 104 -12.55 -11.27 16.75
CA GLU A 104 -13.26 -11.85 17.90
C GLU A 104 -14.51 -12.63 17.45
N GLN A 105 -15.22 -12.14 16.43
CA GLN A 105 -16.35 -12.86 15.84
C GLN A 105 -15.91 -14.17 15.18
N GLU A 106 -14.86 -14.13 14.35
CA GLU A 106 -14.28 -15.33 13.73
C GLU A 106 -13.80 -16.32 14.79
N ARG A 107 -13.13 -15.85 15.83
CA ARG A 107 -12.71 -16.68 16.97
C ARG A 107 -13.90 -17.38 17.61
N SER A 108 -14.98 -16.66 17.87
CA SER A 108 -16.20 -17.23 18.45
C SER A 108 -16.82 -18.30 17.53
N VAL A 109 -16.84 -18.06 16.21
CA VAL A 109 -17.34 -19.02 15.22
C VAL A 109 -16.46 -20.29 15.21
N ILE A 110 -15.14 -20.13 15.11
CA ILE A 110 -14.19 -21.26 15.12
C ILE A 110 -14.33 -22.08 16.41
N LEU A 111 -14.45 -21.44 17.57
CA LEU A 111 -14.65 -22.15 18.84
C LEU A 111 -15.99 -22.89 18.89
N SER A 112 -17.06 -22.31 18.33
CA SER A 112 -18.37 -22.96 18.26
C SER A 112 -18.33 -24.17 17.33
N GLU A 113 -17.74 -24.03 16.14
CA GLU A 113 -17.56 -25.12 15.18
C GLU A 113 -16.69 -26.23 15.75
N ALA A 114 -15.57 -25.89 16.40
CA ALA A 114 -14.70 -26.87 17.06
C ALA A 114 -15.44 -27.66 18.15
N LYS A 115 -16.29 -26.99 18.95
CA LYS A 115 -17.13 -27.67 19.96
C LYS A 115 -18.18 -28.58 19.31
N LEU A 116 -18.82 -28.14 18.24
CA LEU A 116 -19.80 -28.96 17.50
C LEU A 116 -19.13 -30.20 16.91
N GLU A 117 -17.97 -30.03 16.27
CA GLU A 117 -17.21 -31.12 15.69
C GLU A 117 -16.69 -32.08 16.75
N ALA A 118 -16.18 -31.58 17.88
CA ALA A 118 -15.76 -32.42 19.00
C ALA A 118 -16.92 -33.28 19.54
N ASN A 119 -18.12 -32.71 19.68
CA ASN A 119 -19.31 -33.46 20.07
C ASN A 119 -19.73 -34.48 19.01
N ARG A 120 -19.64 -34.14 17.72
CA ARG A 120 -19.94 -35.05 16.60
C ARG A 120 -19.00 -36.25 16.60
N VAL A 121 -17.70 -36.01 16.79
CA VAL A 121 -16.67 -37.05 16.91
C VAL A 121 -16.94 -37.92 18.13
N LEU A 122 -17.20 -37.34 19.31
CA LEU A 122 -17.50 -38.10 20.52
C LEU A 122 -18.72 -39.01 20.33
N LYS A 123 -19.82 -38.48 19.77
CA LYS A 123 -21.04 -39.25 19.51
C LYS A 123 -20.79 -40.38 18.52
N SER A 124 -20.03 -40.12 17.46
CA SER A 124 -19.68 -41.13 16.47
C SER A 124 -18.79 -42.23 17.08
N SER A 125 -17.83 -41.86 17.91
CA SER A 125 -16.96 -42.80 18.65
C SER A 125 -17.75 -43.67 19.61
N LEU A 126 -18.74 -43.12 20.33
CA LEU A 126 -19.62 -43.90 21.21
C LEU A 126 -20.43 -44.93 20.41
N ILE A 127 -21.00 -44.54 19.27
CA ILE A 127 -21.74 -45.45 18.38
C ILE A 127 -20.82 -46.56 17.86
N ASN A 128 -19.60 -46.23 17.45
CA ASN A 128 -18.63 -47.22 16.97
C ASN A 128 -18.20 -48.17 18.08
N LEU A 129 -18.01 -47.66 19.30
CA LEU A 129 -17.66 -48.46 20.47
C LEU A 129 -18.79 -49.43 20.82
N GLU A 130 -20.05 -48.98 20.80
CA GLU A 130 -21.21 -49.84 21.03
C GLU A 130 -21.27 -50.97 19.99
N LYS A 131 -21.10 -50.66 18.70
CA LYS A 131 -21.03 -51.67 17.62
C LYS A 131 -19.88 -52.66 17.80
N GLU A 132 -18.70 -52.20 18.16
CA GLU A 132 -17.55 -53.09 18.42
C GLU A 132 -17.77 -53.97 19.66
N THR A 133 -18.41 -53.45 20.71
CA THR A 133 -18.77 -54.29 21.87
C THR A 133 -19.82 -55.36 21.52
N GLU A 134 -20.79 -55.04 20.67
CA GLU A 134 -21.77 -56.00 20.18
C GLU A 134 -21.10 -57.09 19.32
N LYS A 135 -20.20 -56.67 18.42
CA LYS A 135 -19.42 -57.57 17.58
C LYS A 135 -18.52 -58.49 18.41
N ALA A 136 -17.82 -57.96 19.41
CA ALA A 136 -17.01 -58.74 20.34
C ALA A 136 -17.85 -59.76 21.13
N LYS A 137 -19.04 -59.37 21.62
CA LYS A 137 -19.98 -60.30 22.27
C LYS A 137 -20.43 -61.41 21.33
N SER A 138 -20.69 -61.09 20.05
CA SER A 138 -21.08 -62.07 19.03
C SER A 138 -19.94 -63.05 18.73
N GLN A 139 -18.70 -62.57 18.60
CA GLN A 139 -17.52 -63.41 18.44
C GLN A 139 -17.34 -64.38 19.62
N ILE A 140 -17.44 -63.90 20.86
CA ILE A 140 -17.35 -64.75 22.05
C ILE A 140 -18.42 -65.86 22.02
N LYS A 141 -19.66 -65.54 21.63
CA LYS A 141 -20.72 -66.56 21.49
C LYS A 141 -20.35 -67.62 20.46
N ASN A 142 -19.83 -67.22 19.30
CA ASN A 142 -19.40 -68.17 18.27
C ASN A 142 -18.24 -69.05 18.75
N ASP A 143 -17.26 -68.47 19.43
CA ASP A 143 -16.11 -69.21 19.98
C ASP A 143 -16.55 -70.25 21.01
N VAL A 144 -17.54 -69.92 21.86
CA VAL A 144 -18.13 -70.86 22.82
C VAL A 144 -18.87 -72.00 22.10
N VAL A 145 -19.60 -71.73 21.02
CA VAL A 145 -20.30 -72.77 20.22
C VAL A 145 -19.29 -73.71 19.56
N VAL A 146 -18.21 -73.18 19.00
CA VAL A 146 -17.13 -73.98 18.40
C VAL A 146 -16.46 -74.84 19.48
N LEU A 147 -16.12 -74.26 20.62
CA LEU A 147 -15.49 -75.00 21.73
C LEU A 147 -16.40 -76.10 22.28
N ALA A 148 -17.70 -75.82 22.45
CA ALA A 148 -18.68 -76.82 22.89
C ALA A 148 -18.80 -77.97 21.89
N SER A 149 -18.82 -77.67 20.59
CA SER A 149 -18.85 -78.68 19.52
C SER A 149 -17.59 -79.55 19.52
N LEU A 150 -16.41 -78.95 19.67
CA LEU A 150 -15.14 -79.68 19.80
C LEU A 150 -15.09 -80.58 21.05
N MET A 151 -15.65 -80.12 22.17
CA MET A 151 -15.78 -80.94 23.37
C MET A 151 -16.74 -82.11 23.15
N ALA A 152 -17.89 -81.88 22.51
CA ALA A 152 -18.84 -82.94 22.18
C ALA A 152 -18.21 -83.99 21.24
N GLU A 153 -17.50 -83.55 20.20
CA GLU A 153 -16.76 -84.42 19.29
C GLU A 153 -15.67 -85.23 20.01
N LYS A 154 -14.94 -84.61 20.96
CA LYS A 154 -13.93 -85.30 21.76
C LYS A 154 -14.52 -86.29 22.76
N ILE A 155 -15.70 -86.00 23.33
CA ILE A 155 -16.43 -86.93 24.19
C ILE A 155 -16.92 -88.13 23.36
N ILE A 156 -17.55 -87.88 22.21
CA ILE A 156 -18.04 -88.93 21.30
C ILE A 156 -16.88 -89.84 20.86
N ASN A 157 -15.76 -89.27 20.41
CA ASN A 157 -14.58 -90.03 20.04
C ASN A 157 -13.96 -90.81 21.22
N LYS A 158 -14.13 -90.37 22.47
CA LYS A 158 -13.66 -91.08 23.66
C LYS A 158 -14.64 -92.17 24.14
N SER A 159 -15.93 -92.03 23.86
CA SER A 159 -16.96 -93.02 24.15
C SER A 159 -17.11 -94.09 23.06
N ILE A 160 -16.47 -93.93 21.90
CA ILE A 160 -16.35 -95.01 20.90
C ILE A 160 -15.22 -95.94 21.35
N ASP A 161 -15.57 -96.83 22.28
CA ASP A 161 -14.87 -98.09 22.51
C ASP A 161 -15.35 -99.10 21.43
N PRO A 162 -14.53 -100.04 20.93
CA PRO A 162 -14.94 -101.02 19.91
C PRO A 162 -16.12 -101.92 20.32
N ALA A 163 -16.67 -101.78 21.53
CA ALA A 163 -17.80 -102.52 22.05
C ALA A 163 -19.18 -101.99 21.58
N ASP A 164 -19.30 -100.74 21.11
CA ASP A 164 -20.60 -100.14 20.74
C ASP A 164 -20.98 -100.31 19.25
N TYR A 165 -20.10 -100.90 18.44
CA TYR A 165 -20.37 -101.11 17.00
C TYR A 165 -21.35 -102.27 16.68
N GLN A 166 -21.79 -103.05 17.68
CA GLN A 166 -22.75 -104.15 17.46
C GLN A 166 -24.21 -103.82 17.77
N SER A 167 -24.51 -102.74 18.50
CA SER A 167 -25.90 -102.39 18.84
C SER A 167 -26.60 -101.58 17.74
N LEU A 168 -25.85 -100.88 16.88
CA LEU A 168 -26.41 -100.07 15.79
C LEU A 168 -26.68 -100.86 14.48
N SER A 169 -26.22 -102.11 14.37
CA SER A 169 -26.48 -102.96 13.19
C SER A 169 -27.68 -103.91 13.35
N ILE A 170 -28.32 -103.98 14.52
CA ILE A 170 -29.44 -104.91 14.78
C ILE A 170 -30.82 -104.22 14.70
N SER A 171 -30.91 -102.90 14.84
CA SER A 171 -32.20 -102.18 14.72
C SER A 171 -32.65 -101.89 13.28
N MET A 172 -31.95 -102.39 12.24
CA MET A 172 -32.39 -102.29 10.84
C MET A 172 -32.95 -103.59 10.26
N THR A 173 -32.99 -104.69 11.02
CA THR A 173 -33.55 -105.99 10.57
C THR A 173 -34.83 -106.44 11.29
N GLU A 174 -35.39 -105.66 12.21
CA GLU A 174 -36.64 -105.98 12.94
C GLU A 174 -37.73 -104.89 12.78
N GLY A 175 -37.85 -104.32 11.59
CA GLY A 175 -38.90 -103.33 11.26
C GLY A 175 -39.67 -103.61 9.96
N SER A 176 -39.49 -104.79 9.35
CA SER A 176 -40.20 -105.19 8.14
C SER A 176 -40.71 -106.62 8.25
N GLU A 177 -41.50 -106.92 9.27
CA GLU A 177 -42.51 -107.99 9.21
C GLU A 177 -43.64 -107.70 10.20
N ASP A 178 -44.85 -107.71 9.64
CA ASP A 178 -46.18 -107.80 10.24
C ASP A 178 -46.99 -106.53 10.62
N LYS A 179 -47.91 -106.23 9.68
CA LYS A 179 -49.22 -105.52 9.72
C LYS A 179 -49.30 -104.01 9.55
#